data_AF-A0A3L6TID2-F1
#
_entry.id   AF-A0A3L6TID2-F1
#
_cell.length_a   1.000
_cell.length_b   1.000
_cell.length_c   1.000
_cell.angle_alpha   90.00
_cell.angle_beta   90.00
_cell.angle_gamma   90.00
#
_symmetry.space_group_name_H-M   'P 1'
#
loop_
_entity.id
_entity.type
_entity.pdbx_description
1 polymer ?
#
loop_
_entity_poly.entity_id
_entity_poly.type
_entity_poly.pdbx_seq_one_letter_code
_entity_poly.pdbx_strand_id
1 'polypeptide(L)'
;MPSRGGNAQVQRQPAVVVVAVVEPARRRVRWRRSTMPVKSSASFRMTALPMVVASQLLAAAVLALALVWALHFRGGVSWGRTSNPLLVYTAHPLFMVIGFVICTGEAVMAYRIVLGPRPTKKAVHLLLHLVAMAFAAVGLYAAFKYHHDAGLPDLRSLHSWLGIATIALYALQWLVAFVYFVFPGAVMTMRADYAPWHIFFGIVIFLMAILTAETGLAKFVFPFNDYPSEAFVINFTGLAILMFGVVVILAVILPSRY
;
A
#
# COMPACT_ATOMS: atom_id res chain seq x y z
N MET A 1 -50.92 68.09 -82.73
CA MET A 1 -50.00 67.37 -83.64
C MET A 1 -48.67 68.10 -83.68
N PRO A 2 -47.49 67.44 -83.79
CA PRO A 2 -47.18 66.00 -83.84
C PRO A 2 -46.50 65.49 -82.52
N SER A 3 -46.66 64.25 -82.03
CA SER A 3 -46.14 62.94 -82.51
C SER A 3 -44.59 62.91 -82.47
N ARG A 4 -43.85 61.95 -81.88
CA ARG A 4 -43.94 60.49 -81.67
C ARG A 4 -43.06 60.15 -80.44
N GLY A 5 -43.40 59.23 -79.55
CA GLY A 5 -43.35 57.78 -79.80
C GLY A 5 -41.94 57.23 -79.55
N GLY A 6 -41.51 57.17 -78.29
CA GLY A 6 -40.23 56.59 -77.88
C GLY A 6 -40.32 55.07 -77.78
N ASN A 7 -39.38 54.39 -78.45
CA ASN A 7 -39.24 52.93 -78.54
C ASN A 7 -39.27 52.23 -77.18
N ALA A 8 -40.20 51.27 -77.04
CA ALA A 8 -40.16 50.26 -76.00
C ALA A 8 -38.99 49.29 -76.28
N GLN A 9 -37.96 49.31 -75.42
CA GLN A 9 -36.98 48.24 -75.39
C GLN A 9 -37.61 47.01 -74.72
N VAL A 10 -37.85 45.98 -75.53
CA VAL A 10 -38.25 44.65 -75.07
C VAL A 10 -37.06 44.00 -74.37
N GLN A 11 -37.09 43.97 -73.04
CA GLN A 11 -36.13 43.28 -72.20
C GLN A 11 -36.36 41.76 -72.34
N ARG A 12 -35.51 41.08 -73.13
CA ARG A 12 -35.53 39.61 -73.24
C ARG A 12 -34.99 39.01 -71.95
N GLN A 13 -35.87 38.40 -71.15
CA GLN A 13 -35.47 37.52 -70.05
C GLN A 13 -34.91 36.21 -70.63
N PRO A 14 -33.73 35.73 -70.20
CA PRO A 14 -33.26 34.40 -70.56
C PRO A 14 -34.08 33.36 -69.77
N ALA A 15 -34.72 32.44 -70.50
CA ALA A 15 -35.38 31.28 -69.92
C ALA A 15 -34.34 30.35 -69.28
N VAL A 16 -34.36 30.23 -67.95
CA VAL A 16 -33.56 29.25 -67.21
C VAL A 16 -34.27 27.90 -67.32
N VAL A 17 -33.71 27.00 -68.11
CA VAL A 17 -34.15 25.59 -68.18
C VAL A 17 -33.61 24.87 -66.94
N VAL A 18 -34.48 24.62 -65.97
CA VAL A 18 -34.15 23.79 -64.79
C VAL A 18 -34.30 22.33 -65.19
N VAL A 19 -33.17 21.64 -65.41
CA VAL A 19 -33.16 20.18 -65.58
C VAL A 19 -33.25 19.54 -64.19
N ALA A 20 -34.42 19.01 -63.86
CA ALA A 20 -34.61 18.22 -62.64
C ALA A 20 -33.94 16.84 -62.81
N VAL A 21 -32.78 16.65 -62.18
CA VAL A 21 -32.15 15.33 -62.05
C VAL A 21 -32.85 14.59 -60.91
N VAL A 22 -33.63 13.57 -61.25
CA VAL A 22 -34.24 12.66 -60.27
C VAL A 22 -33.19 11.62 -59.85
N GLU A 23 -32.64 11.75 -58.65
CA GLU A 23 -31.79 10.70 -58.05
C GLU A 23 -32.64 9.48 -57.64
N PRO A 24 -32.22 8.23 -57.93
CA PRO A 24 -32.93 7.06 -57.46
C PRO A 24 -32.70 6.84 -55.95
N ALA A 25 -33.78 6.50 -55.26
CA ALA A 25 -33.80 6.25 -53.82
C ALA A 25 -32.81 5.13 -53.42
N ARG A 26 -31.76 5.49 -52.66
CA ARG A 26 -30.85 4.52 -52.04
C ARG A 26 -31.61 3.71 -50.97
N ARG A 27 -31.90 2.44 -51.26
CA ARG A 27 -32.33 1.46 -50.25
C ARG A 27 -31.25 1.32 -49.18
N ARG A 28 -31.50 1.85 -47.98
CA ARG A 28 -30.68 1.52 -46.79
C ARG A 28 -31.05 0.12 -46.31
N VAL A 29 -30.17 -0.84 -46.56
CA VAL A 29 -30.23 -2.15 -45.89
C VAL A 29 -29.79 -1.93 -44.44
N ARG A 30 -30.76 -1.97 -43.51
CA ARG A 30 -30.49 -1.91 -42.07
C ARG A 30 -29.95 -3.27 -41.61
N TRP A 31 -28.64 -3.41 -41.57
CA TRP A 31 -27.99 -4.53 -40.88
C TRP A 31 -28.31 -4.43 -39.38
N ARG A 32 -29.21 -5.29 -38.90
CA ARG A 32 -29.47 -5.48 -37.48
C ARG A 32 -28.27 -6.24 -36.92
N ARG A 33 -27.27 -5.54 -36.38
CA ARG A 33 -26.21 -6.18 -35.58
C ARG A 33 -26.90 -6.84 -34.39
N SER A 34 -26.99 -8.16 -34.43
CA SER A 34 -27.27 -8.95 -33.24
C SER A 34 -26.06 -8.81 -32.33
N THR A 35 -26.16 -7.95 -31.32
CA THR A 35 -25.19 -7.91 -30.24
C THR A 35 -25.33 -9.23 -29.49
N MET A 36 -24.44 -10.19 -29.75
CA MET A 36 -24.31 -11.34 -28.87
C MET A 36 -23.99 -10.80 -27.48
N PRO A 37 -24.74 -11.20 -26.43
CA PRO A 37 -24.34 -10.88 -25.08
C PRO A 37 -23.02 -11.60 -24.87
N VAL A 38 -21.93 -10.82 -24.77
CA VAL A 38 -20.67 -11.33 -24.25
C VAL A 38 -21.03 -11.93 -22.90
N LYS A 39 -20.97 -13.26 -22.78
CA LYS A 39 -21.06 -13.94 -21.48
C LYS A 39 -20.04 -13.25 -20.60
N SER A 40 -20.52 -12.46 -19.64
CA SER A 40 -19.70 -11.86 -18.61
C SER A 40 -19.06 -13.02 -17.88
N SER A 41 -17.84 -13.38 -18.28
CA SER A 41 -16.90 -14.11 -17.44
C SER A 41 -16.99 -13.43 -16.09
N ALA A 42 -17.37 -14.15 -15.04
CA ALA A 42 -17.48 -13.60 -13.71
C ALA A 42 -16.14 -12.92 -13.40
N SER A 43 -16.08 -11.60 -13.58
CA SER A 43 -14.91 -10.83 -13.21
C SER A 43 -14.88 -10.99 -11.70
N PHE A 44 -13.95 -11.78 -11.20
CA PHE A 44 -13.65 -11.87 -9.79
C PHE A 44 -13.18 -10.48 -9.35
N ARG A 45 -14.13 -9.58 -9.15
CA ARG A 45 -13.90 -8.22 -8.68
C ARG A 45 -13.69 -8.34 -7.19
N MET A 46 -12.52 -8.85 -6.78
CA MET A 46 -12.07 -8.71 -5.41
C MET A 46 -12.10 -7.23 -5.06
N THR A 47 -13.02 -6.87 -4.18
CA THR A 47 -13.04 -5.55 -3.57
C THR A 47 -11.96 -5.51 -2.49
N ALA A 48 -11.45 -4.32 -2.17
CA ALA A 48 -10.44 -4.19 -1.11
C ALA A 48 -10.96 -4.54 0.30
N LEU A 49 -12.29 -4.54 0.51
CA LEU A 49 -12.91 -4.71 1.83
C LEU A 49 -12.62 -6.09 2.49
N PRO A 50 -12.83 -7.24 1.82
CA PRO A 50 -12.41 -8.53 2.35
C PRO A 50 -10.94 -8.58 2.77
N MET A 51 -10.05 -7.93 2.01
CA MET A 51 -8.63 -7.87 2.34
C MET A 51 -8.37 -7.03 3.58
N VAL A 52 -9.03 -5.88 3.71
CA VAL A 52 -8.97 -5.07 4.93
C VAL A 52 -9.46 -5.85 6.15
N VAL A 53 -10.57 -6.58 6.05
CA VAL A 53 -11.06 -7.39 7.19
C VAL A 53 -10.06 -8.51 7.53
N ALA A 54 -9.56 -9.21 6.52
CA ALA A 54 -8.58 -10.27 6.72
C ALA A 54 -7.27 -9.74 7.33
N SER A 55 -6.81 -8.54 6.95
CA SER A 55 -5.61 -7.94 7.54
C SER A 55 -5.80 -7.63 9.02
N GLN A 56 -6.98 -7.17 9.46
CA GLN A 56 -7.26 -6.92 10.88
C GLN A 56 -7.23 -8.20 11.70
N LEU A 57 -7.83 -9.29 11.18
CA LEU A 57 -7.82 -10.59 11.84
C LEU A 57 -6.41 -11.16 11.95
N LEU A 58 -5.60 -11.02 10.88
CA LEU A 58 -4.21 -11.45 10.87
C LEU A 58 -3.35 -10.59 11.82
N ALA A 59 -3.54 -9.28 11.86
CA ALA A 59 -2.86 -8.40 12.81
C ALA A 59 -3.16 -8.81 14.27
N ALA A 60 -4.42 -9.11 14.58
CA ALA A 60 -4.82 -9.60 15.89
C ALA A 60 -4.17 -10.97 16.22
N ALA A 61 -4.09 -11.88 15.25
CA ALA A 61 -3.42 -13.17 15.42
C ALA A 61 -1.91 -13.00 15.65
N VAL A 62 -1.23 -12.16 14.87
CA VAL A 62 0.20 -11.84 15.04
C VAL A 62 0.45 -11.25 16.43
N LEU A 63 -0.38 -10.29 16.86
CA LEU A 63 -0.28 -9.69 18.19
C LEU A 63 -0.44 -10.75 19.29
N ALA A 64 -1.47 -11.60 19.21
CA ALA A 64 -1.72 -12.63 20.20
C ALA A 64 -0.57 -13.64 20.28
N LEU A 65 -0.08 -14.13 19.14
CA LEU A 65 1.02 -15.09 19.09
C LEU A 65 2.33 -14.48 19.60
N ALA A 66 2.65 -13.24 19.24
CA ALA A 66 3.83 -12.54 19.74
C ALA A 66 3.77 -12.32 21.26
N LEU A 67 2.60 -11.98 21.80
CA LEU A 67 2.39 -11.85 23.25
C LEU A 67 2.47 -13.19 23.98
N VAL A 68 1.86 -14.25 23.44
CA VAL A 68 1.99 -15.61 23.99
C VAL A 68 3.46 -16.02 24.02
N TRP A 69 4.18 -15.84 22.92
CA TRP A 69 5.60 -16.13 22.88
C TRP A 69 6.38 -15.34 23.94
N ALA A 70 6.22 -14.02 23.99
CA ALA A 70 6.95 -13.18 24.94
C ALA A 70 6.60 -13.47 26.41
N LEU A 71 5.32 -13.60 26.75
CA LEU A 71 4.87 -13.69 28.14
C LEU A 71 4.91 -15.11 28.69
N HIS A 72 4.53 -16.11 27.89
CA HIS A 72 4.48 -17.50 28.34
C HIS A 72 5.83 -18.21 28.18
N PHE A 73 6.47 -18.09 27.01
CA PHE A 73 7.71 -18.82 26.71
C PHE A 73 8.98 -18.05 27.12
N ARG A 74 9.00 -16.73 26.91
CA ARG A 74 10.21 -15.91 27.17
C ARG A 74 10.25 -15.27 28.57
N GLY A 75 9.17 -15.38 29.35
CA GLY A 75 9.10 -14.84 30.71
C GLY A 75 8.98 -13.30 30.78
N GLY A 76 8.59 -12.66 29.68
CA GLY A 76 8.30 -11.22 29.61
C GLY A 76 9.46 -10.35 29.11
N VAL A 77 9.39 -9.06 29.50
CA VAL A 77 10.34 -8.01 29.09
C VAL A 77 10.83 -7.26 30.33
N SER A 78 12.13 -6.98 30.40
CA SER A 78 12.73 -6.16 31.45
C SER A 78 13.88 -5.31 30.93
N TRP A 79 13.94 -4.05 31.37
CA TRP A 79 15.04 -3.12 31.09
C TRP A 79 16.09 -3.08 32.21
N GLY A 80 15.77 -3.67 33.37
CA GLY A 80 16.63 -3.66 34.54
C GLY A 80 17.77 -4.67 34.44
N ARG A 81 18.75 -4.56 35.36
CA ARG A 81 19.81 -5.57 35.49
C ARG A 81 19.20 -6.85 36.07
N THR A 82 19.02 -7.85 35.22
CA THR A 82 18.53 -9.18 35.59
C THR A 82 19.64 -10.22 35.44
N SER A 83 19.50 -11.37 36.10
CA SER A 83 20.37 -12.54 35.85
C SER A 83 20.16 -13.16 34.47
N ASN A 84 19.01 -12.88 33.83
CA ASN A 84 18.69 -13.35 32.48
C ASN A 84 18.67 -12.18 31.47
N PRO A 85 19.75 -11.95 30.71
CA PRO A 85 19.82 -10.86 29.72
C PRO A 85 18.89 -11.08 28.52
N LEU A 86 18.30 -12.26 28.35
CA LEU A 86 17.35 -12.50 27.25
C LEU A 86 16.06 -11.72 27.42
N LEU A 87 15.71 -11.27 28.63
CA LEU A 87 14.50 -10.47 28.88
C LEU A 87 14.53 -9.10 28.21
N VAL A 88 15.69 -8.44 28.15
CA VAL A 88 15.83 -7.21 27.36
C VAL A 88 15.78 -7.52 25.87
N TYR A 89 16.37 -8.64 25.44
CA TYR A 89 16.35 -9.03 24.03
C TYR A 89 14.94 -9.39 23.53
N THR A 90 14.07 -9.97 24.37
CA THR A 90 12.66 -10.23 24.02
C THR A 90 11.89 -8.95 23.68
N ALA A 91 12.31 -7.80 24.19
CA ALA A 91 11.72 -6.51 23.79
C ALA A 91 11.94 -6.22 22.29
N HIS A 92 13.08 -6.61 21.72
CA HIS A 92 13.37 -6.36 20.31
C HIS A 92 12.29 -6.92 19.36
N PRO A 93 12.06 -8.23 19.29
CA PRO A 93 11.05 -8.77 18.38
C PRO A 93 9.63 -8.33 18.76
N LEU A 94 9.33 -8.09 20.05
CA LEU A 94 8.02 -7.60 20.46
C LEU A 94 7.72 -6.20 19.90
N PHE A 95 8.65 -5.26 20.07
CA PHE A 95 8.51 -3.89 19.55
C PHE A 95 8.59 -3.86 18.02
N MET A 96 9.40 -4.73 17.39
CA MET A 96 9.46 -4.84 15.93
C MET A 96 8.17 -5.41 15.32
N VAL A 97 7.60 -6.47 15.90
CA VAL A 97 6.39 -7.09 15.35
C VAL A 97 5.16 -6.22 15.65
N ILE A 98 4.93 -5.86 16.91
CA ILE A 98 3.74 -5.11 17.31
C ILE A 98 3.80 -3.68 16.79
N GLY A 99 4.95 -3.03 17.00
CA GLY A 99 5.08 -1.61 16.74
C GLY A 99 5.52 -1.29 15.32
N PHE A 100 6.48 -2.02 14.76
CA PHE A 100 6.96 -1.71 13.42
C PHE A 100 6.13 -2.41 12.34
N VAL A 101 5.93 -3.73 12.40
CA VAL A 101 5.20 -4.48 11.34
C VAL A 101 3.71 -4.15 11.33
N ILE A 102 2.99 -4.33 12.44
CA ILE A 102 1.53 -4.11 12.47
C ILE A 102 1.20 -2.62 12.21
N CYS A 103 1.81 -1.68 12.94
CA CYS A 103 1.50 -0.26 12.73
C CYS A 103 1.87 0.23 11.32
N THR A 104 2.94 -0.29 10.70
CA THR A 104 3.24 0.03 9.29
C THR A 104 2.17 -0.51 8.37
N GLY A 105 1.69 -1.74 8.57
CA GLY A 105 0.60 -2.29 7.77
C GLY A 105 -0.67 -1.44 7.86
N GLU A 106 -1.06 -1.04 9.07
CA GLU A 106 -2.18 -0.13 9.30
C GLU A 106 -1.95 1.25 8.66
N ALA A 107 -0.74 1.81 8.76
CA ALA A 107 -0.39 3.08 8.13
C ALA A 107 -0.51 3.03 6.61
N VAL A 108 0.00 1.95 5.99
CA VAL A 108 -0.08 1.69 4.55
C VAL A 108 -1.54 1.58 4.09
N MET A 109 -2.41 0.99 4.91
CA MET A 109 -3.85 0.89 4.63
C MET A 109 -4.68 2.09 5.11
N ALA A 110 -4.08 3.12 5.75
CA ALA A 110 -4.81 4.22 6.39
C ALA A 110 -5.85 4.89 5.47
N TYR A 111 -5.54 5.07 4.18
CA TYR A 111 -6.46 5.67 3.21
C TYR A 111 -7.65 4.78 2.83
N ARG A 112 -7.56 3.47 3.10
CA ARG A 112 -8.61 2.46 2.92
C ARG A 112 -9.46 2.26 4.18
N ILE A 113 -8.84 2.27 5.36
CA ILE A 113 -9.52 1.94 6.64
C ILE A 113 -10.16 3.15 7.33
N VAL A 114 -9.52 4.32 7.25
CA VAL A 114 -10.00 5.50 7.97
C VAL A 114 -11.19 6.10 7.23
N LEU A 115 -12.32 6.24 7.92
CA LEU A 115 -13.46 7.00 7.43
C LEU A 115 -13.20 8.50 7.63
N GLY A 116 -13.54 9.30 6.63
CA GLY A 116 -13.43 10.77 6.72
C GLY A 116 -12.68 11.41 5.55
N PRO A 117 -12.41 12.72 5.66
CA PRO A 117 -11.83 13.49 4.57
C PRO A 117 -10.34 13.18 4.39
N ARG A 118 -9.79 13.49 3.21
CA ARG A 118 -8.40 13.22 2.85
C ARG A 118 -7.36 13.75 3.86
N PRO A 119 -7.51 14.95 4.47
CA PRO A 119 -6.59 15.44 5.49
C PRO A 119 -6.52 14.53 6.73
N THR A 120 -7.65 14.00 7.20
CA THR A 120 -7.70 13.07 8.34
C THR A 120 -6.97 11.78 8.01
N LYS A 121 -7.24 11.19 6.84
CA LYS A 121 -6.54 9.99 6.35
C LYS A 121 -5.02 10.20 6.29
N LYS A 122 -4.60 11.37 5.80
CA LYS A 122 -3.18 11.75 5.73
C LYS A 122 -2.56 11.89 7.12
N ALA A 123 -3.26 12.53 8.06
CA ALA A 123 -2.76 12.69 9.42
C ALA A 123 -2.60 11.33 10.11
N VAL A 124 -3.58 10.44 10.00
CA VAL A 124 -3.49 9.07 10.56
C VAL A 124 -2.34 8.29 9.92
N HIS A 125 -2.21 8.31 8.59
CA HIS A 125 -1.09 7.69 7.88
C HIS A 125 0.27 8.18 8.41
N LEU A 126 0.44 9.51 8.52
CA LEU A 126 1.69 10.12 9.01
C LEU A 126 2.01 9.72 10.45
N LEU A 127 1.01 9.80 11.34
CA LEU A 127 1.16 9.52 12.76
C LEU A 127 1.44 8.04 13.02
N LEU A 128 0.76 7.12 12.33
CA LEU A 128 1.02 5.68 12.48
C LEU A 128 2.45 5.31 12.05
N HIS A 129 2.95 5.88 10.96
CA HIS A 129 4.35 5.67 10.58
C HIS A 129 5.33 6.27 11.60
N LEU A 130 5.02 7.43 12.20
CA LEU A 130 5.84 8.02 13.26
C LEU A 130 5.86 7.15 14.52
N VAL A 131 4.70 6.62 14.92
CA VAL A 131 4.60 5.64 16.02
C VAL A 131 5.43 4.40 15.69
N ALA A 132 5.31 3.85 14.48
CA ALA A 132 6.10 2.68 14.06
C ALA A 132 7.62 2.94 14.16
N MET A 133 8.10 4.13 13.77
CA MET A 133 9.52 4.49 13.95
C MET A 133 9.93 4.59 15.42
N ALA A 134 9.07 5.12 16.30
CA ALA A 134 9.35 5.17 17.73
C ALA A 134 9.48 3.76 18.34
N PHE A 135 8.57 2.85 17.96
CA PHE A 135 8.68 1.45 18.37
C PHE A 135 9.94 0.77 17.80
N ALA A 136 10.28 1.02 16.54
CA ALA A 136 11.51 0.50 15.93
C ALA A 136 12.76 1.00 16.67
N ALA A 137 12.80 2.27 17.09
CA ALA A 137 13.91 2.82 17.87
C ALA A 137 14.07 2.10 19.22
N VAL A 138 12.98 1.86 19.94
CA VAL A 138 13.00 1.11 21.21
C VAL A 138 13.43 -0.34 20.99
N GLY A 139 12.93 -0.99 19.94
CA GLY A 139 13.32 -2.35 19.58
C GLY A 139 14.80 -2.46 19.19
N LEU A 140 15.35 -1.50 18.44
CA LEU A 140 16.78 -1.45 18.13
C LEU A 140 17.61 -1.25 19.39
N TYR A 141 17.22 -0.31 20.23
CA TYR A 141 17.89 -0.08 21.51
C TYR A 141 17.97 -1.36 22.35
N ALA A 142 16.88 -2.13 22.44
CA ALA A 142 16.88 -3.42 23.13
C ALA A 142 17.90 -4.42 22.56
N ALA A 143 18.01 -4.53 21.23
CA ALA A 143 18.96 -5.43 20.58
C ALA A 143 20.42 -5.01 20.83
N PHE A 144 20.74 -3.73 20.63
CA PHE A 144 22.09 -3.20 20.88
C PHE A 144 22.47 -3.29 22.36
N LYS A 145 21.53 -3.00 23.26
CA LYS A 145 21.75 -3.16 24.70
C LYS A 145 22.06 -4.61 25.05
N TYR A 146 21.31 -5.57 24.52
CA TYR A 146 21.58 -6.99 24.74
C TYR A 146 22.97 -7.39 24.26
N HIS A 147 23.37 -7.00 23.04
CA HIS A 147 24.70 -7.31 22.53
C HIS A 147 25.81 -6.69 23.37
N HIS A 148 25.65 -5.42 23.76
CA HIS A 148 26.60 -4.72 24.63
C HIS A 148 26.75 -5.44 25.99
N ASP A 149 25.63 -5.70 26.66
CA ASP A 149 25.62 -6.36 27.99
C ASP A 149 26.17 -7.80 27.92
N ALA A 150 25.98 -8.49 26.79
CA ALA A 150 26.46 -9.86 26.56
C ALA A 150 27.86 -9.94 25.94
N GLY A 151 28.51 -8.81 25.61
CA GLY A 151 29.82 -8.78 24.94
C GLY A 151 29.81 -9.38 23.53
N LEU A 152 28.67 -9.33 22.84
CA LEU A 152 28.50 -9.85 21.47
C LEU A 152 28.75 -8.75 20.43
N PRO A 153 29.32 -9.08 19.26
CA PRO A 153 29.49 -8.11 18.19
C PRO A 153 28.16 -7.78 17.51
N ASP A 154 27.95 -6.50 17.24
CA ASP A 154 26.79 -5.98 16.53
C ASP A 154 26.82 -6.28 15.02
N LEU A 155 25.65 -6.19 14.39
CA LEU A 155 25.45 -6.19 12.94
C LEU A 155 26.15 -7.34 12.16
N ARG A 156 26.29 -8.53 12.75
CA ARG A 156 26.98 -9.67 12.11
C ARG A 156 26.10 -10.55 11.20
N SER A 157 24.77 -10.39 11.26
CA SER A 157 23.81 -11.31 10.63
C SER A 157 23.10 -10.67 9.43
N LEU A 158 22.66 -11.48 8.47
CA LEU A 158 21.83 -11.00 7.35
C LEU A 158 20.60 -10.25 7.87
N HIS A 159 19.93 -10.80 8.89
CA HIS A 159 18.81 -10.13 9.58
C HIS A 159 19.17 -8.71 10.03
N SER A 160 20.31 -8.52 10.71
CA SER A 160 20.73 -7.19 11.17
C SER A 160 21.09 -6.22 10.04
N TRP A 161 21.63 -6.70 8.91
CA TRP A 161 21.89 -5.86 7.73
C TRP A 161 20.60 -5.45 7.04
N LEU A 162 19.66 -6.38 6.86
CA LEU A 162 18.33 -6.09 6.34
C LEU A 162 17.57 -5.14 7.26
N GLY A 163 17.64 -5.33 8.57
CA GLY A 163 16.95 -4.49 9.56
C GLY A 163 17.44 -3.05 9.58
N ILE A 164 18.76 -2.83 9.63
CA ILE A 164 19.30 -1.46 9.64
C ILE A 164 19.02 -0.74 8.30
N ALA A 165 19.13 -1.45 7.18
CA ALA A 165 18.78 -0.91 5.86
C ALA A 165 17.30 -0.55 5.78
N THR A 166 16.41 -1.43 6.24
CA THR A 166 14.96 -1.21 6.25
C THR A 166 14.59 0.02 7.07
N ILE A 167 15.13 0.14 8.29
CA ILE A 167 14.82 1.27 9.18
C ILE A 167 15.38 2.59 8.63
N ALA A 168 16.58 2.59 8.07
CA ALA A 168 17.15 3.76 7.43
C ALA A 168 16.31 4.23 6.24
N LEU A 169 15.92 3.31 5.36
CA LEU A 169 15.04 3.60 4.23
C LEU A 169 13.65 4.06 4.68
N TYR A 170 13.11 3.48 5.74
CA TYR A 170 11.84 3.88 6.33
C TYR A 170 11.87 5.32 6.85
N ALA A 171 12.91 5.67 7.61
CA ALA A 171 13.07 7.02 8.14
C ALA A 171 13.25 8.05 7.01
N LEU A 172 14.06 7.70 6.00
CA LEU A 172 14.23 8.54 4.80
C LEU A 172 12.90 8.72 4.06
N GLN A 173 12.16 7.63 3.84
CA GLN A 173 10.86 7.65 3.18
C GLN A 173 9.86 8.54 3.93
N TRP A 174 9.80 8.44 5.25
CA TRP A 174 8.95 9.29 6.09
C TRP A 174 9.34 10.77 5.98
N LEU A 175 10.63 11.08 6.06
CA LEU A 175 11.15 12.45 5.99
C LEU A 175 10.86 13.10 4.62
N VAL A 176 11.16 12.39 3.53
CA VAL A 176 10.91 12.90 2.17
C VAL A 176 9.41 13.08 1.94
N ALA A 177 8.59 12.10 2.34
CA ALA A 177 7.13 12.21 2.25
C ALA A 177 6.57 13.38 3.06
N PHE A 178 7.12 13.64 4.25
CA PHE A 178 6.74 14.79 5.07
C PHE A 178 7.00 16.12 4.35
N VAL A 179 8.20 16.29 3.79
CA VAL A 179 8.58 17.50 3.03
C VAL A 179 7.67 17.70 1.82
N TYR A 180 7.37 16.63 1.07
CA TYR A 180 6.53 16.71 -0.13
C TYR A 180 5.05 16.97 0.18
N PHE A 181 4.48 16.26 1.16
CA PHE A 181 3.03 16.18 1.35
C PHE A 181 2.49 16.92 2.58
N VAL A 182 3.35 17.37 3.49
CA VAL A 182 2.97 17.99 4.77
C VAL A 182 3.56 19.39 4.93
N PHE A 183 4.87 19.51 5.19
CA PHE A 183 5.52 20.80 5.45
C PHE A 183 7.00 20.78 5.02
N PRO A 184 7.50 21.80 4.29
CA PRO A 184 6.79 23.00 3.81
C PRO A 184 5.74 22.68 2.72
N GLY A 185 5.80 21.47 2.15
CA GLY A 185 4.85 20.99 1.15
C GLY A 185 5.25 21.43 -0.25
N ALA A 186 5.53 20.47 -1.12
CA ALA A 186 5.88 20.74 -2.52
C ALA A 186 4.67 21.23 -3.35
N VAL A 187 4.94 21.86 -4.50
CA VAL A 187 3.89 22.24 -5.46
C VAL A 187 3.22 21.01 -6.08
N MET A 188 2.02 21.18 -6.65
CA MET A 188 1.18 20.05 -7.08
C MET A 188 1.85 19.14 -8.13
N THR A 189 2.61 19.72 -9.06
CA THR A 189 3.35 18.95 -10.09
C THR A 189 4.37 18.02 -9.46
N MET A 190 5.24 18.55 -8.59
CA MET A 190 6.22 17.74 -7.86
C MET A 190 5.58 16.66 -6.99
N ARG A 191 4.42 16.95 -6.37
CA ARG A 191 3.66 15.95 -5.60
C ARG A 191 3.12 14.84 -6.50
N ALA A 192 2.60 15.19 -7.68
CA ALA A 192 2.10 14.22 -8.65
C ALA A 192 3.23 13.33 -9.18
N ASP A 193 4.39 13.92 -9.46
CA ASP A 193 5.56 13.20 -9.96
C ASP A 193 6.18 12.27 -8.90
N TYR A 194 6.21 12.69 -7.63
CA TYR A 194 6.77 11.90 -6.53
C TYR A 194 5.81 10.84 -5.97
N ALA A 195 4.49 11.02 -6.07
CA ALA A 195 3.51 10.10 -5.48
C ALA A 195 3.68 8.62 -5.91
N PRO A 196 3.93 8.28 -7.19
CA PRO A 196 4.20 6.91 -7.60
C PRO A 196 5.43 6.31 -6.93
N TRP A 197 6.52 7.09 -6.79
CA TRP A 197 7.73 6.67 -6.10
C TRP A 197 7.50 6.46 -4.60
N HIS A 198 6.72 7.35 -3.97
CA HIS A 198 6.34 7.20 -2.57
C HIS A 198 5.57 5.88 -2.34
N ILE A 199 4.62 5.55 -3.21
CA ILE A 199 3.85 4.30 -3.12
C ILE A 199 4.77 3.09 -3.35
N PHE A 200 5.58 3.11 -4.41
CA PHE A 200 6.49 2.01 -4.75
C PHE A 200 7.48 1.70 -3.63
N PHE A 201 8.25 2.71 -3.18
CA PHE A 201 9.22 2.51 -2.10
C PHE A 201 8.53 2.16 -0.78
N GLY A 202 7.34 2.70 -0.50
CA GLY A 202 6.55 2.29 0.66
C GLY A 202 6.23 0.79 0.68
N ILE A 203 5.81 0.23 -0.45
CA ILE A 203 5.56 -1.22 -0.59
C ILE A 203 6.86 -2.02 -0.44
N VAL A 204 7.94 -1.60 -1.10
CA VAL A 204 9.25 -2.28 -1.02
C VAL A 204 9.76 -2.30 0.43
N ILE A 205 9.73 -1.17 1.12
CA ILE A 205 10.18 -1.06 2.52
C ILE A 205 9.31 -1.92 3.43
N PHE A 206 7.99 -1.96 3.21
CA PHE A 206 7.10 -2.84 3.98
C PHE A 206 7.43 -4.32 3.76
N LEU A 207 7.68 -4.74 2.51
CA LEU A 207 8.14 -6.10 2.22
C LEU A 207 9.50 -6.41 2.87
N MET A 208 10.43 -5.45 2.87
CA MET A 208 11.71 -5.60 3.57
C MET A 208 11.52 -5.76 5.09
N ALA A 209 10.54 -5.06 5.69
CA ALA A 209 10.20 -5.23 7.11
C ALA A 209 9.67 -6.65 7.41
N ILE A 210 8.81 -7.18 6.53
CA ILE A 210 8.33 -8.57 6.63
C ILE A 210 9.49 -9.56 6.52
N LEU A 211 10.33 -9.44 5.49
CA LEU A 211 11.51 -10.31 5.31
C LEU A 211 12.49 -10.22 6.49
N THR A 212 12.69 -9.02 7.04
CA THR A 212 13.51 -8.82 8.23
C THR A 212 12.91 -9.52 9.44
N ALA A 213 11.58 -9.45 9.63
CA ALA A 213 10.89 -10.15 10.69
C ALA A 213 11.04 -11.69 10.54
N GLU A 214 10.82 -12.24 9.35
CA GLU A 214 11.00 -13.68 9.09
C GLU A 214 12.41 -14.16 9.42
N THR A 215 13.44 -13.45 8.91
CA THR A 215 14.84 -13.81 9.21
C THR A 215 15.21 -13.63 10.67
N GLY A 216 14.54 -12.73 11.40
CA GLY A 216 14.69 -12.52 12.83
C GLY A 216 14.08 -13.65 13.65
N LEU A 217 12.85 -14.04 13.34
CA LEU A 217 12.14 -15.14 13.98
C LEU A 217 12.85 -16.48 13.76
N ALA A 218 13.37 -16.72 12.55
CA ALA A 218 14.12 -17.94 12.24
C ALA A 218 15.32 -18.17 13.17
N LYS A 219 15.98 -17.10 13.65
CA LYS A 219 17.09 -17.21 14.62
C LYS A 219 16.67 -17.79 15.98
N PHE A 220 15.39 -17.67 16.33
CA PHE A 220 14.85 -18.28 17.56
C PHE A 220 14.40 -19.73 17.35
N VAL A 221 14.23 -20.17 16.10
CA VAL A 221 13.82 -21.55 15.77
C VAL A 221 15.03 -22.44 15.55
N PHE A 222 16.04 -21.99 14.81
CA PHE A 222 17.20 -22.81 14.45
C PHE A 222 17.98 -23.47 15.61
N PRO A 223 18.02 -22.91 16.83
CA PRO A 223 18.64 -23.59 17.96
C PRO A 223 17.90 -24.85 18.45
N PHE A 224 16.64 -25.04 18.08
CA PHE A 224 15.87 -26.22 18.46
C PHE A 224 16.15 -27.39 17.50
N ASN A 225 16.65 -28.51 18.06
CA ASN A 225 16.80 -29.77 17.32
C ASN A 225 15.50 -30.61 17.34
N ASP A 226 14.71 -30.48 18.41
CA ASP A 226 13.36 -31.00 18.51
C ASP A 226 12.34 -29.92 18.11
N TYR A 227 11.07 -30.27 17.88
CA TYR A 227 10.00 -29.28 17.62
C TYR A 227 9.15 -29.06 18.88
N PRO A 228 9.63 -28.27 19.88
CA PRO A 228 8.83 -27.94 21.04
C PRO A 228 7.67 -27.02 20.65
N SER A 229 6.69 -26.91 21.55
CA SER A 229 5.54 -25.99 21.37
C SER A 229 5.98 -24.54 21.10
N GLU A 230 7.09 -24.08 21.69
CA GLU A 230 7.65 -22.74 21.42
C GLU A 230 7.98 -22.54 19.95
N ALA A 231 8.64 -23.52 19.32
CA ALA A 231 9.04 -23.44 17.92
C ALA A 231 7.82 -23.35 16.98
N PHE A 232 6.73 -24.07 17.30
CA PHE A 232 5.48 -23.94 16.58
C PHE A 232 4.88 -22.54 16.70
N VAL A 233 4.84 -21.96 17.89
CA VAL A 233 4.31 -20.61 18.10
C VAL A 233 5.11 -19.58 17.29
N ILE A 234 6.45 -19.68 17.27
CA ILE A 234 7.30 -18.79 16.49
C ILE A 234 7.04 -18.96 14.98
N ASN A 235 6.98 -20.20 14.48
CA ASN A 235 6.72 -20.48 13.06
C ASN A 235 5.33 -19.99 12.62
N PHE A 236 4.29 -20.22 13.43
CA PHE A 236 2.95 -19.70 13.14
C PHE A 236 2.90 -18.16 13.21
N THR A 237 3.71 -17.54 14.07
CA THR A 237 3.86 -16.07 14.08
C THR A 237 4.44 -15.58 12.76
N GLY A 238 5.51 -16.20 12.26
CA GLY A 238 6.10 -15.87 10.95
C GLY A 238 5.10 -16.06 9.80
N LEU A 239 4.43 -17.21 9.74
CA LEU A 239 3.39 -17.46 8.72
C LEU A 239 2.26 -16.40 8.77
N ALA A 240 1.82 -16.03 9.96
CA ALA A 240 0.80 -15.00 10.14
C ALA A 240 1.29 -13.60 9.70
N ILE A 241 2.56 -13.25 9.98
CA ILE A 241 3.19 -12.01 9.53
C ILE A 241 3.29 -11.97 7.99
N LEU A 242 3.74 -13.06 7.37
CA LEU A 242 3.81 -13.16 5.92
C LEU A 242 2.42 -13.00 5.27
N MET A 243 1.42 -13.72 5.77
CA MET A 243 0.03 -13.61 5.28
C MET A 243 -0.52 -12.19 5.49
N PHE A 244 -0.26 -11.58 6.64
CA PHE A 244 -0.63 -10.19 6.92
C PHE A 244 -0.02 -9.26 5.86
N GLY A 245 1.27 -9.38 5.59
CA GLY A 245 1.97 -8.58 4.57
C GLY A 245 1.34 -8.73 3.18
N VAL A 246 1.05 -9.96 2.75
CA VAL A 246 0.40 -10.23 1.46
C VAL A 246 -0.99 -9.58 1.38
N VAL A 247 -1.81 -9.76 2.41
CA VAL A 247 -3.18 -9.23 2.43
C VAL A 247 -3.18 -7.69 2.48
N VAL A 248 -2.28 -7.06 3.23
CA VAL A 248 -2.09 -5.60 3.24
C VAL A 248 -1.78 -5.07 1.84
N ILE A 249 -0.85 -5.72 1.12
CA ILE A 249 -0.49 -5.32 -0.24
C ILE A 249 -1.67 -5.48 -1.19
N LEU A 250 -2.40 -6.58 -1.10
CA LEU A 250 -3.62 -6.78 -1.89
C LEU A 250 -4.68 -5.71 -1.59
N ALA A 251 -4.88 -5.34 -0.32
CA ALA A 251 -5.83 -4.29 0.07
C ALA A 251 -5.50 -2.92 -0.54
N VAL A 252 -4.20 -2.61 -0.70
CA VAL A 252 -3.76 -1.32 -1.28
C VAL A 252 -3.82 -1.33 -2.80
N ILE A 253 -3.44 -2.44 -3.45
CA ILE A 253 -3.42 -2.55 -4.92
C ILE A 253 -4.84 -2.71 -5.51
N LEU A 254 -5.73 -3.45 -4.84
CA LEU A 254 -7.07 -3.68 -5.34
C LEU A 254 -7.89 -2.37 -5.40
N PRO A 255 -8.78 -2.22 -6.40
CA PRO A 255 -9.61 -1.03 -6.54
C PRO A 255 -10.56 -0.87 -5.34
N SER A 256 -10.60 0.34 -4.79
CA SER A 256 -11.67 0.75 -3.86
C SER A 256 -12.95 0.97 -4.66
N ARG A 257 -14.09 0.51 -4.14
CA ARG A 257 -15.41 0.79 -4.72
C ARG A 257 -16.02 2.12 -4.27
N TYR A 258 -15.21 2.99 -3.68
CA TYR A 258 -15.59 4.33 -3.24
C TYR A 258 -14.51 5.31 -3.64
#